data_AF-A0A4U9WLK8-F1
#
_entry.id   AF-A0A4U9WLK8-F1
#
_cell.length_a   1.000
_cell.length_b   1.000
_cell.length_c   1.000
_cell.angle_alpha   90.00
_cell.angle_beta   90.00
_cell.angle_gamma   90.00
#
_symmetry.space_group_name_H-M   'P 1'
#
loop_
_entity.id
_entity.type
_entity.pdbx_description
1 polymer ?
#
loop_
_entity_poly.entity_id
_entity_poly.type
_entity_poly.pdbx_seq_one_letter_code
_entity_poly.pdbx_strand_id
1 'polypeptide(L)'
;MIIALRFGELLTMYIVTAFAMNYSTTHLGLSRDLFLNIGLLVGAVSCVSIPCFAYLADSFGRRRIYVTGALIGVASTVPFFMALESRNTVMIIFFAIMLGNMAHDMLVSVQQPMFTELFGTAYRYSGAGVGYQVASVVGGGFTPFIAVLLVELMDGSWHLVAAYLALGCLLSAIVGMRMKPQTAD
;
A
#
# COMPACT_ATOMS: atom_id res chain seq x y z
N MET A 1 16.42 3.24 4.47
CA MET A 1 15.91 1.92 4.03
C MET A 1 14.47 1.68 4.49
N ILE A 2 14.18 1.77 5.79
CA ILE A 2 12.83 1.55 6.37
C ILE A 2 11.78 2.49 5.78
N ILE A 3 12.10 3.77 5.68
CA ILE A 3 11.20 4.78 5.10
C ILE A 3 10.84 4.44 3.65
N ALA A 4 11.79 3.92 2.87
CA ALA A 4 11.57 3.58 1.48
C ALA A 4 10.73 2.31 1.30
N LEU A 5 10.88 1.32 2.19
CA LEU A 5 10.04 0.10 2.21
C LEU A 5 8.60 0.40 2.63
N ARG A 6 8.42 1.31 3.59
CA ARG A 6 7.09 1.76 4.02
C ARG A 6 6.40 2.65 2.98
N PHE A 7 7.17 3.30 2.11
CA PHE A 7 6.63 4.29 1.18
C PHE A 7 5.55 3.67 0.30
N GLY A 8 5.82 2.54 -0.37
CA GLY A 8 4.86 1.87 -1.26
C GLY A 8 3.60 1.39 -0.55
N GLU A 9 3.72 0.84 0.65
CA GLU A 9 2.57 0.42 1.46
C GLU A 9 1.71 1.64 1.87
N LEU A 10 2.33 2.66 2.46
CA LEU A 10 1.63 3.87 2.92
C LEU A 10 0.96 4.57 1.73
N LEU A 11 1.66 4.73 0.61
CA LEU A 11 1.11 5.29 -0.62
C LEU A 11 -0.11 4.52 -1.09
N THR A 12 -0.02 3.20 -1.15
CA THR A 12 -1.13 2.33 -1.57
C THR A 12 -2.33 2.50 -0.65
N MET A 13 -2.11 2.45 0.66
CA MET A 13 -3.19 2.56 1.65
C MET A 13 -3.86 3.93 1.61
N TYR A 14 -3.10 5.02 1.62
CA TYR A 14 -3.66 6.37 1.64
C TYR A 14 -4.31 6.77 0.30
N ILE A 15 -3.78 6.30 -0.82
CA ILE A 15 -4.39 6.55 -2.13
C ILE A 15 -5.71 5.79 -2.27
N VAL A 16 -5.80 4.54 -1.81
CA VAL A 16 -7.07 3.78 -1.86
C VAL A 16 -8.10 4.29 -0.86
N THR A 17 -7.68 4.64 0.36
CA THR A 17 -8.63 4.97 1.45
C THR A 17 -9.03 6.44 1.46
N ALA A 18 -8.10 7.37 1.25
CA ALA A 18 -8.37 8.80 1.33
C ALA A 18 -8.59 9.41 -0.06
N PHE A 19 -7.66 9.19 -0.99
CA PHE A 19 -7.76 9.78 -2.32
C PHE A 19 -8.93 9.20 -3.12
N ALA A 20 -9.05 7.87 -3.20
CA ALA A 20 -10.12 7.25 -4.00
C ALA A 20 -11.51 7.57 -3.44
N MET A 21 -11.66 7.68 -2.12
CA MET A 21 -12.92 8.13 -1.50
C MET A 21 -13.23 9.56 -1.92
N ASN A 22 -12.29 10.51 -1.76
CA ASN A 22 -12.51 11.91 -2.11
C ASN A 22 -12.77 12.07 -3.62
N TYR A 23 -11.94 11.47 -4.47
CA TYR A 23 -12.10 11.52 -5.91
C TYR A 23 -13.46 10.96 -6.36
N SER A 24 -13.89 9.84 -5.77
CA SER A 24 -15.19 9.24 -6.09
C SER A 24 -16.39 10.08 -5.66
N THR A 25 -16.31 10.72 -4.49
CA THR A 25 -17.40 11.58 -4.01
C THR A 25 -17.44 12.93 -4.72
N THR A 26 -16.27 13.52 -4.99
CA THR A 26 -16.14 14.90 -5.49
C THR A 26 -16.20 14.98 -7.01
N HIS A 27 -15.57 14.06 -7.74
CA HIS A 27 -15.52 14.07 -9.21
C HIS A 27 -16.49 13.09 -9.87
N LEU A 28 -16.84 11.98 -9.21
CA LEU A 28 -17.71 10.95 -9.78
C LEU A 28 -19.14 10.95 -9.21
N GLY A 29 -19.39 11.68 -8.11
CA GLY A 29 -20.71 11.75 -7.47
C GLY A 29 -21.20 10.42 -6.87
N LEU A 30 -20.29 9.48 -6.59
CA LEU A 30 -20.63 8.18 -6.02
C LEU A 30 -20.98 8.31 -4.53
N SER A 31 -21.89 7.45 -4.07
CA SER A 31 -22.38 7.49 -2.68
C SER A 31 -21.28 7.11 -1.69
N ARG A 32 -21.01 7.98 -0.72
CA ARG A 32 -19.96 7.78 0.31
C ARG A 32 -20.17 6.48 1.09
N ASP A 33 -21.42 6.09 1.33
CA ASP A 33 -21.78 4.86 2.03
C ASP A 33 -21.30 3.60 1.31
N LEU A 34 -21.23 3.61 -0.03
CA LEU A 34 -20.68 2.49 -0.79
C LEU A 34 -19.19 2.31 -0.47
N PHE A 35 -18.42 3.39 -0.47
CA PHE A 35 -16.98 3.34 -0.16
C PHE A 35 -16.71 2.97 1.30
N LEU A 36 -17.55 3.43 2.23
CA LEU A 36 -17.47 3.03 3.63
C LEU A 36 -17.72 1.52 3.81
N ASN A 37 -18.75 0.99 3.14
CA ASN A 37 -19.04 -0.45 3.16
C ASN A 37 -17.93 -1.27 2.50
N ILE A 38 -17.33 -0.77 1.41
CA ILE A 38 -16.16 -1.41 0.78
C ILE A 38 -14.99 -1.43 1.75
N GLY A 39 -14.68 -0.32 2.40
CA GLY A 39 -13.60 -0.25 3.40
C GLY A 39 -13.83 -1.20 4.57
N LEU A 40 -15.08 -1.32 5.04
CA LEU A 40 -15.47 -2.28 6.09
C LEU A 40 -15.26 -3.74 5.63
N LEU A 41 -15.68 -4.09 4.41
CA LEU A 41 -15.47 -5.42 3.83
C LEU A 41 -13.98 -5.72 3.69
N VAL A 42 -13.21 -4.78 3.15
CA VAL A 42 -11.75 -4.91 3.03
C VAL A 42 -11.13 -5.14 4.41
N GLY A 43 -11.47 -4.32 5.41
CA GLY A 43 -10.94 -4.47 6.76
C GLY A 43 -11.31 -5.81 7.41
N ALA A 44 -12.55 -6.28 7.21
CA ALA A 44 -12.99 -7.58 7.73
C ALA A 44 -12.23 -8.75 7.09
N VAL A 45 -11.98 -8.70 5.78
CA VAL A 45 -11.18 -9.71 5.08
C VAL A 45 -9.70 -9.62 5.48
N SER A 46 -9.19 -8.41 5.71
CA SER A 46 -7.81 -8.21 6.18
C SER A 46 -7.55 -8.83 7.55
N CYS A 47 -8.53 -8.85 8.45
CA CYS A 47 -8.38 -9.52 9.75
C CYS A 47 -8.00 -11.01 9.63
N VAL A 48 -8.43 -11.68 8.55
CA VAL A 48 -8.11 -13.09 8.28
C VAL A 48 -6.94 -13.22 7.31
N SER A 49 -6.83 -12.32 6.34
CA SER A 49 -5.81 -12.38 5.29
C SER A 49 -4.42 -12.09 5.82
N ILE A 50 -4.27 -11.10 6.72
CA ILE A 50 -2.98 -10.74 7.33
C ILE A 50 -2.30 -11.94 8.01
N PRO A 51 -2.94 -12.67 8.95
CA PRO A 51 -2.29 -13.83 9.58
C PRO A 51 -2.04 -14.98 8.59
N CYS A 52 -2.91 -15.20 7.60
CA CYS A 52 -2.68 -16.20 6.54
C CYS A 52 -1.42 -15.86 5.73
N PHE A 53 -1.27 -14.60 5.30
CA PHE A 53 -0.09 -14.17 4.54
C PHE A 53 1.18 -14.12 5.40
N ALA A 54 1.05 -13.80 6.70
CA ALA A 54 2.17 -13.90 7.64
C ALA A 54 2.69 -15.35 7.75
N TYR A 55 1.78 -16.32 7.91
CA TYR A 55 2.14 -17.74 7.94
C TYR A 55 2.76 -18.22 6.63
N LEU A 56 2.21 -17.77 5.49
CA LEU A 56 2.78 -18.08 4.18
C LEU A 56 4.17 -17.45 4.01
N ALA A 57 4.41 -16.26 4.56
CA ALA A 57 5.69 -15.57 4.48
C ALA A 57 6.78 -16.25 5.30
N ASP A 58 6.40 -16.81 6.45
CA ASP A 58 7.32 -17.55 7.31
C ASP A 58 7.77 -18.87 6.65
N SER A 59 6.95 -19.46 5.76
CA SER A 59 7.29 -20.71 5.04
C SER A 59 7.95 -20.48 3.68
N PHE A 60 7.48 -19.52 2.86
CA PHE A 60 8.01 -19.26 1.51
C PHE A 60 9.15 -18.24 1.45
N GLY A 61 9.41 -17.56 2.57
CA GLY A 61 10.42 -16.52 2.69
C GLY A 61 9.83 -15.12 2.56
N ARG A 62 9.99 -14.36 3.65
CA ARG A 62 9.55 -12.97 3.84
C ARG A 62 9.81 -12.07 2.63
N ARG A 63 11.05 -12.06 2.12
CA ARG A 63 11.44 -11.22 0.98
C ARG A 63 10.65 -11.48 -0.30
N ARG A 64 10.33 -12.75 -0.62
CA ARG A 64 9.58 -13.08 -1.85
C ARG A 64 8.15 -12.54 -1.77
N ILE A 65 7.49 -12.76 -0.63
CA ILE A 65 6.11 -12.30 -0.40
C ILE A 65 6.02 -10.77 -0.49
N TYR A 66 6.98 -10.07 0.09
CA TYR A 66 7.04 -8.61 0.03
C TYR A 66 7.17 -8.09 -1.41
N VAL A 67 8.08 -8.67 -2.22
CA VAL A 67 8.26 -8.25 -3.62
C VAL A 67 7.04 -8.61 -4.47
N THR A 68 6.43 -9.78 -4.27
CA THR A 68 5.21 -10.15 -5.00
C THR A 68 4.04 -9.24 -4.64
N GLY A 69 3.86 -8.87 -3.37
CA GLY A 69 2.82 -7.92 -2.95
C GLY A 69 3.02 -6.54 -3.57
N ALA A 70 4.27 -6.05 -3.60
CA ALA A 70 4.60 -4.78 -4.26
C ALA A 70 4.31 -4.81 -5.77
N LEU A 71 4.68 -5.89 -6.47
CA LEU A 71 4.42 -6.04 -7.91
C LEU A 71 2.93 -6.14 -8.22
N ILE A 72 2.18 -6.90 -7.41
CA ILE A 72 0.72 -6.97 -7.52
C ILE A 72 0.12 -5.60 -7.28
N GLY A 73 0.61 -4.82 -6.30
CA GLY A 73 0.18 -3.44 -6.06
C GLY A 73 0.37 -2.53 -7.28
N VAL A 74 1.55 -2.57 -7.92
CA VAL A 74 1.80 -1.82 -9.16
C VAL A 74 0.85 -2.25 -10.27
N ALA A 75 0.73 -3.57 -10.50
CA ALA A 75 -0.11 -4.12 -11.56
C ALA A 75 -1.60 -3.81 -11.34
N SER A 76 -2.05 -3.76 -10.09
CA SER A 76 -3.45 -3.56 -9.72
C SER A 76 -3.84 -2.07 -9.62
N THR A 77 -2.84 -1.18 -9.54
CA THR A 77 -3.07 0.27 -9.45
C THR A 77 -3.76 0.82 -10.71
N VAL A 78 -3.27 0.46 -11.89
CA VAL A 78 -3.84 0.89 -13.17
C VAL A 78 -5.30 0.45 -13.34
N PRO A 79 -5.66 -0.84 -13.16
CA PRO A 79 -7.04 -1.27 -13.32
C PRO A 79 -7.97 -0.70 -12.24
N PHE A 80 -7.48 -0.38 -11.04
CA PHE A 80 -8.27 0.30 -10.01
C PHE A 80 -8.70 1.70 -10.48
N PHE A 81 -7.77 2.50 -11.01
CA PHE A 81 -8.10 3.82 -11.55
C PHE A 81 -8.97 3.76 -12.81
N MET A 82 -8.74 2.76 -13.67
CA MET A 82 -9.60 2.54 -14.84
C MET A 82 -11.03 2.14 -14.45
N ALA A 83 -11.19 1.34 -13.39
CA ALA A 83 -12.50 0.99 -12.83
C ALA A 83 -13.23 2.19 -12.22
N LEU A 84 -12.49 3.10 -11.58
CA LEU A 84 -13.00 4.38 -11.07
C LEU A 84 -13.57 5.23 -12.21
N GLU A 85 -12.81 5.42 -13.29
CA GLU A 85 -13.25 6.20 -14.45
C GLU A 85 -14.48 5.57 -15.13
N SER A 86 -14.51 4.24 -15.24
CA SER A 86 -15.64 3.51 -15.83
C SER A 86 -16.93 3.57 -15.01
N ARG A 87 -16.93 4.13 -13.79
CA ARG A 87 -18.08 4.20 -12.86
C ARG A 87 -18.72 2.85 -12.53
N ASN A 88 -18.00 1.75 -12.76
CA ASN A 88 -18.52 0.41 -12.51
C ASN A 88 -18.23 0.01 -11.06
N THR A 89 -19.25 0.13 -10.21
CA THR A 89 -19.16 -0.16 -8.77
C THR A 89 -18.62 -1.56 -8.48
N VAL A 90 -18.98 -2.57 -9.28
CA VAL A 90 -18.53 -3.96 -9.06
C VAL A 90 -17.03 -4.12 -9.32
N MET A 91 -16.51 -3.50 -10.38
CA MET A 91 -15.07 -3.50 -10.65
C MET A 91 -14.29 -2.72 -9.59
N ILE A 92 -14.83 -1.59 -9.12
CA ILE A 92 -14.20 -0.80 -8.04
C ILE A 92 -14.08 -1.65 -6.77
N ILE A 93 -15.14 -2.37 -6.39
CA ILE A 93 -15.13 -3.28 -5.22
C ILE A 93 -14.06 -4.37 -5.40
N PHE A 94 -14.07 -5.04 -6.56
CA PHE A 94 -13.15 -6.14 -6.83
C PHE A 94 -11.69 -5.68 -6.77
N PHE A 95 -11.34 -4.58 -7.45
CA PHE A 95 -9.98 -4.06 -7.45
C PHE A 95 -9.59 -3.43 -6.11
N ALA A 96 -10.51 -2.81 -5.37
CA ALA A 96 -10.24 -2.33 -4.01
C ALA A 96 -9.89 -3.49 -3.06
N ILE A 97 -10.63 -4.60 -3.13
CA ILE A 97 -10.35 -5.81 -2.35
C ILE A 97 -9.01 -6.41 -2.77
N MET A 98 -8.73 -6.49 -4.07
CA MET A 98 -7.46 -7.02 -4.58
C MET A 98 -6.26 -6.15 -4.18
N LEU A 99 -6.37 -4.82 -4.27
CA LEU A 99 -5.32 -3.89 -3.84
C LEU A 99 -5.12 -3.91 -2.32
N GLY A 100 -6.21 -3.89 -1.55
CA GLY A 100 -6.17 -3.87 -0.08
C GLY A 100 -5.71 -5.21 0.51
N ASN A 101 -6.30 -6.33 0.08
CA ASN A 101 -6.04 -7.62 0.72
C ASN A 101 -4.85 -8.37 0.11
N MET A 102 -4.55 -8.21 -1.18
CA MET A 102 -3.38 -8.90 -1.75
C MET A 102 -2.15 -8.02 -1.73
N ALA A 103 -2.22 -6.76 -2.17
CA ALA A 103 -1.01 -5.93 -2.19
C ALA A 103 -0.65 -5.43 -0.79
N HIS A 104 -1.60 -4.78 -0.10
CA HIS A 104 -1.31 -4.16 1.19
C HIS A 104 -1.10 -5.20 2.32
N ASP A 105 -1.95 -6.23 2.45
CA ASP A 105 -1.79 -7.19 3.56
C ASP A 105 -0.53 -8.06 3.42
N MET A 106 -0.11 -8.40 2.19
CA MET A 106 1.18 -9.07 1.96
C MET A 106 2.38 -8.18 2.31
N LEU A 107 2.27 -6.87 2.12
CA LEU A 107 3.32 -5.92 2.50
C LEU A 107 3.38 -5.74 4.03
N VAL A 108 2.23 -5.52 4.68
CA VAL A 108 2.17 -5.20 6.11
C VAL A 108 2.55 -6.39 6.99
N SER A 109 2.12 -7.60 6.61
CA SER A 109 2.39 -8.84 7.37
C SER A 109 3.87 -9.15 7.47
N VAL A 110 4.64 -8.80 6.44
CA VAL A 110 6.07 -9.12 6.35
C VAL A 110 6.96 -7.98 6.85
N GLN A 111 6.46 -6.75 6.81
CA GLN A 111 7.28 -5.58 7.15
C GLN A 111 7.71 -5.52 8.61
N GLN A 112 6.81 -5.89 9.53
CA GLN A 112 7.10 -5.88 10.96
C GLN A 112 8.28 -6.80 11.31
N PRO A 113 8.28 -8.08 10.90
CA PRO A 113 9.45 -8.94 11.11
C PRO A 113 10.71 -8.43 10.41
N MET A 114 10.62 -7.99 9.15
CA MET A 114 11.79 -7.48 8.39
C MET A 114 12.44 -6.25 9.07
N PHE A 115 11.66 -5.37 9.69
CA PHE A 115 12.23 -4.22 10.41
C PHE A 115 12.91 -4.60 11.71
N THR A 116 12.38 -5.60 12.42
CA THR A 116 13.05 -6.09 13.64
C THR A 116 14.37 -6.81 13.31
N GLU A 117 14.46 -7.49 12.16
CA GLU A 117 15.70 -8.12 11.71
C GLU A 117 16.78 -7.11 11.31
N LEU A 118 16.37 -5.93 10.85
CA LEU A 118 17.28 -4.87 10.40
C LEU A 118 18.06 -4.18 11.52
N PHE A 119 17.60 -4.30 12.77
CA PHE A 119 18.24 -3.70 13.93
C PHE A 119 18.78 -4.76 14.88
N GLY A 120 19.98 -4.52 15.42
CA GLY A 120 20.56 -5.34 16.48
C GLY A 120 19.69 -5.36 17.73
N THR A 121 19.75 -6.44 18.51
CA THR A 121 18.93 -6.71 19.70
C THR A 121 18.84 -5.54 20.68
N ALA A 122 19.89 -4.72 20.80
CA ALA A 122 19.96 -3.58 21.70
C ALA A 122 19.10 -2.36 21.29
N TYR A 123 18.77 -2.18 20.01
CA TYR A 123 18.08 -0.97 19.51
C TYR A 123 16.84 -1.25 18.66
N ARG A 124 16.37 -2.51 18.61
CA ARG A 124 15.18 -2.92 17.82
C ARG A 124 13.96 -2.05 18.06
N TYR A 125 13.63 -1.80 19.32
CA TYR A 125 12.37 -1.14 19.66
C TYR A 125 12.38 0.35 19.31
N SER A 126 13.44 1.06 19.69
CA SER A 126 13.58 2.50 19.40
C SER A 126 13.89 2.77 17.92
N GLY A 127 14.75 1.98 17.29
CA GLY A 127 15.12 2.15 15.88
C GLY A 127 13.95 1.85 14.93
N ALA A 128 13.22 0.75 15.17
CA ALA A 128 12.05 0.41 14.36
C ALA A 128 10.91 1.40 14.62
N GLY A 129 10.65 1.78 15.88
CA GLY A 129 9.61 2.74 16.23
C GLY A 129 9.84 4.14 15.64
N VAL A 130 11.06 4.67 15.73
CA VAL A 130 11.40 6.00 15.16
C VAL A 130 11.34 5.95 13.64
N GLY A 131 11.89 4.91 13.00
CA GLY A 131 11.79 4.74 11.55
C GLY A 131 10.34 4.63 11.06
N TYR A 132 9.49 3.95 11.83
CA TYR A 132 8.06 3.78 11.55
C TYR A 132 7.30 5.10 11.61
N GLN A 133 7.51 5.88 12.67
CA GLN A 133 6.86 7.18 12.87
C GLN A 133 7.30 8.18 11.81
N VAL A 134 8.61 8.29 11.56
CA VAL A 134 9.15 9.20 10.53
C VAL A 134 8.64 8.82 9.14
N ALA A 135 8.61 7.52 8.81
CA ALA A 135 8.06 7.06 7.54
C ALA A 135 6.56 7.39 7.40
N SER A 136 5.78 7.24 8.47
CA SER A 136 4.34 7.55 8.46
C SER A 136 4.07 9.05 8.33
N VAL A 137 4.87 9.90 8.98
CA VAL A 137 4.74 11.35 8.84
C VAL A 137 5.10 11.80 7.43
N VAL A 138 6.23 11.33 6.89
CA VAL A 138 6.73 11.77 5.57
C VAL A 138 5.94 11.14 4.42
N GLY A 139 5.72 9.83 4.46
CA GLY A 139 5.08 9.06 3.40
C GLY A 139 3.57 8.87 3.57
N GLY A 140 3.05 8.91 4.80
CA GLY A 140 1.60 8.80 5.03
C GLY A 140 0.90 10.15 5.02
N GLY A 141 1.41 11.11 5.80
CA GLY A 141 0.78 12.41 5.99
C GLY A 141 0.77 13.30 4.74
N PHE A 142 1.88 13.37 4.01
CA PHE A 142 1.99 14.25 2.84
C PHE A 142 1.43 13.64 1.54
N THR A 143 1.31 12.32 1.46
CA THR A 143 0.82 11.62 0.25
C THR A 143 -0.55 12.11 -0.24
N PRO A 144 -1.60 12.20 0.58
CA PRO A 144 -2.91 12.65 0.10
C PRO A 144 -2.88 14.11 -0.39
N PHE A 145 -2.11 14.98 0.27
CA PHE A 145 -1.92 16.36 -0.18
C PHE A 145 -1.24 16.43 -1.55
N ILE A 146 -0.15 15.68 -1.71
CA ILE A 146 0.57 15.58 -2.99
C ILE A 146 -0.35 15.00 -4.06
N ALA A 147 -1.09 13.92 -3.77
CA ALA A 147 -2.01 13.30 -4.72
C ALA A 147 -3.11 14.25 -5.19
N VAL A 148 -3.72 15.02 -4.28
CA VAL A 148 -4.72 16.05 -4.63
C VAL A 148 -4.10 17.13 -5.52
N LEU A 149 -2.91 17.62 -5.15
CA LEU A 149 -2.21 18.65 -5.91
C LEU A 149 -1.86 18.18 -7.33
N LEU A 150 -1.43 16.93 -7.51
CA LEU A 150 -1.16 16.35 -8.84
C LEU A 150 -2.44 16.20 -9.69
N VAL A 151 -3.60 15.98 -9.07
CA VAL A 151 -4.88 15.90 -9.79
C VAL A 151 -5.38 17.28 -10.20
N GLU A 152 -5.22 18.28 -9.34
CA GLU A 152 -5.51 19.67 -9.68
C GLU A 152 -4.60 20.21 -10.79
N LEU A 153 -3.32 19.81 -10.80
CA LEU A 153 -2.34 20.22 -11.82
C LEU A 153 -2.62 19.68 -13.23
N MET A 154 -3.40 18.61 -13.38
CA MET A 154 -3.76 18.03 -14.69
C MET A 154 -5.28 17.92 -14.89
N ASP A 155 -6.04 18.92 -14.44
CA ASP A 155 -7.47 19.05 -14.73
C ASP A 155 -8.29 17.79 -14.38
N GLY A 156 -7.95 17.09 -13.30
CA GLY A 156 -8.66 15.89 -12.85
C GLY A 156 -8.12 14.55 -13.36
N SER A 157 -7.00 14.54 -14.10
CA SER A 157 -6.42 13.30 -14.66
C SER A 157 -5.75 12.42 -13.60
N TRP A 158 -6.22 11.17 -13.50
CA TRP A 158 -5.76 10.16 -12.55
C TRP A 158 -4.38 9.54 -12.90
N HIS A 159 -3.85 9.82 -14.10
CA HIS A 159 -2.65 9.17 -14.63
C HIS A 159 -1.40 9.52 -13.80
N LEU A 160 -1.32 10.76 -13.30
CA LEU A 160 -0.22 11.21 -12.47
C LEU A 160 -0.23 10.60 -11.07
N VAL A 161 -1.41 10.38 -10.48
CA VAL A 161 -1.55 9.70 -9.19
C VAL A 161 -1.19 8.22 -9.32
N ALA A 162 -1.64 7.57 -10.40
CA ALA A 162 -1.26 6.20 -10.70
C ALA A 162 0.26 6.07 -10.91
N ALA A 163 0.88 7.02 -11.62
CA ALA A 163 2.34 7.05 -11.80
C ALA A 163 3.08 7.28 -10.47
N TYR A 164 2.58 8.16 -9.61
CA TYR A 164 3.14 8.42 -8.28
C TYR A 164 3.07 7.18 -7.38
N LEU A 165 1.92 6.49 -7.37
CA LEU A 165 1.74 5.23 -6.65
C LEU A 165 2.63 4.12 -7.22
N ALA A 166 2.68 3.97 -8.54
CA ALA A 166 3.52 2.98 -9.20
C ALA A 166 5.02 3.22 -8.92
N LEU A 167 5.48 4.48 -8.96
CA LEU A 167 6.85 4.86 -8.59
C LEU A 167 7.16 4.51 -7.13
N GLY A 168 6.26 4.82 -6.21
CA GLY A 168 6.43 4.51 -4.79
C GLY A 168 6.53 3.00 -4.52
N CYS A 169 5.67 2.20 -5.15
CA CYS A 169 5.70 0.75 -5.07
C CYS A 169 6.93 0.14 -5.76
N LEU A 170 7.35 0.66 -6.92
CA LEU A 170 8.60 0.27 -7.58
C LEU A 170 9.82 0.57 -6.73
N LEU A 171 9.87 1.74 -6.10
CA LEU A 171 10.97 2.14 -5.24
C LEU A 171 11.04 1.22 -4.01
N SER A 172 9.90 0.85 -3.45
CA SER A 172 9.81 -0.12 -2.34
C SER A 172 10.26 -1.52 -2.78
N ALA A 173 9.84 -1.98 -3.96
CA ALA A 173 10.25 -3.25 -4.53
C ALA A 173 11.76 -3.31 -4.83
N ILE A 174 12.33 -2.25 -5.42
CA ILE A 174 13.77 -2.14 -5.71
C ILE A 174 14.58 -2.17 -4.41
N VAL A 175 14.14 -1.44 -3.38
CA VAL A 175 14.81 -1.46 -2.07
C VAL A 175 14.68 -2.84 -1.41
N GLY A 176 13.51 -3.47 -1.47
CA GLY A 176 13.31 -4.84 -0.99
C GLY A 176 14.14 -5.89 -1.74
N MET A 177 14.43 -5.66 -3.03
CA MET A 177 15.36 -6.49 -3.82
C MET A 177 16.84 -6.20 -3.52
N ARG A 178 17.17 -4.98 -3.08
CA ARG A 178 18.54 -4.61 -2.69
C ARG A 178 18.89 -5.01 -1.26
N MET A 179 17.90 -5.33 -0.44
CA MET A 179 18.12 -6.00 0.84
C MET A 179 18.75 -7.38 0.59
N LYS A 180 20.01 -7.55 1.00
CA LYS A 180 20.65 -8.86 1.00
C LYS A 180 19.82 -9.82 1.86
N PRO A 181 19.59 -11.08 1.44
CA PRO A 181 19.11 -12.08 2.36
C PRO A 181 20.22 -12.26 3.38
N GLN A 182 19.99 -11.85 4.63
CA GLN A 182 20.83 -12.36 5.69
C GLN A 182 20.38 -13.79 5.90
N THR A 183 21.11 -14.72 5.29
CA THR A 183 21.16 -16.12 5.71
C THR A 183 21.25 -16.12 7.23
N ALA A 184 20.34 -16.85 7.86
CA ALA A 184 20.52 -17.26 9.24
C ALA A 184 21.71 -18.23 9.23
N ASP A 185 22.92 -17.69 9.30
CA ASP A 185 24.17 -18.37 9.64
C ASP A 185 25.10 -17.37 10.33
#